data_AF-A0A4V3H6Y7-F1
#
_entry.id   AF-A0A4V3H6Y7-F1
#
_cell.length_a   1.000
_cell.length_b   1.000
_cell.length_c   1.000
_cell.angle_alpha   90.00
_cell.angle_beta   90.00
_cell.angle_gamma   90.00
#
_symmetry.space_group_name_H-M   'P 1'
#
loop_
_entity.id
_entity.type
_entity.pdbx_description
1 polymer ?
#
loop_
_entity_poly.entity_id
_entity_poly.type
_entity_poly.pdbx_seq_one_letter_code
_entity_poly.pdbx_strand_id
1 'polypeptide(L)'
;MSEFRFDDVIVAADAGDLQTYLADAHGEKVRPLCMCTPVGVPMYVAKVGAHYVIKRMPNTGGAHAPDCASYEPPAELSGLGEVKGEAIRENIEDGITTLRLDFSLSKSGGKTAAAPSGVAADTVRTDGAKLTLRGTLHYLWEEAGLNRWYPAMEGKRRWYVVRKFLLQAAAGKVSRGEPLGRSLYVPESFSLEHAEGIAQRRIAHMAELAINRKARKLMIAIGEVKEIVESRYGFKIVAKHLPDFPFMLSEDLHRRLQKRFANELALWDSIEEAHLVLIATFGLSPTGIATIETLALMVVSSNWIPFEHAYDKLMLDALTAHKRRFVKGLRYNLEENKPLACAVLADVLPKPVALYVQPPGVEQEDEDALSSLLDNSDMPSWIWRAGEEMPELPPPSLGQATKPLGRPADALDEVYASAGASSSKQETAR
;
A
#
# COMPACT_ATOMS: atom_id res chain seq x y z
N MET A 1 21.52 -4.36 0.88
CA MET A 1 20.81 -4.74 2.12
C MET A 1 20.90 -3.54 3.04
N SER A 2 19.81 -3.19 3.72
CA SER A 2 19.81 -2.05 4.63
C SER A 2 20.53 -2.44 5.92
N GLU A 3 21.47 -1.60 6.36
CA GLU A 3 22.18 -1.74 7.62
C GLU A 3 21.87 -0.52 8.50
N PHE A 4 21.79 -0.74 9.80
CA PHE A 4 21.50 0.30 10.79
C PHE A 4 22.62 0.34 11.82
N ARG A 5 23.07 1.54 12.17
CA ARG A 5 24.04 1.77 13.23
C ARG A 5 23.32 2.16 14.52
N PHE A 6 23.57 1.40 15.57
CA PHE A 6 23.17 1.63 16.96
C PHE A 6 24.46 1.91 17.74
N ASP A 7 24.70 3.17 18.09
CA ASP A 7 25.96 3.64 18.67
C ASP A 7 27.19 3.19 17.83
N ASP A 8 27.98 2.24 18.36
CA ASP A 8 29.19 1.70 17.73
C ASP A 8 28.96 0.36 16.99
N VAL A 9 27.72 -0.15 16.97
CA VAL A 9 27.38 -1.45 16.36
C VAL A 9 26.57 -1.26 15.08
N ILE A 10 26.93 -1.98 14.02
CA ILE A 10 26.16 -2.05 12.78
C ILE A 10 25.40 -3.38 12.75
N VAL A 11 24.08 -3.31 12.55
CA VAL A 11 23.16 -4.44 12.54
C VAL A 11 22.42 -4.46 11.21
N ALA A 12 22.36 -5.62 10.57
CA ALA A 12 21.60 -5.82 9.33
C ALA A 12 20.08 -5.78 9.59
N ALA A 13 19.30 -5.29 8.62
CA ALA A 13 17.85 -5.19 8.75
C ALA A 13 17.12 -6.55 8.89
N ASP A 14 17.77 -7.66 8.54
CA ASP A 14 17.26 -9.03 8.65
C ASP A 14 17.92 -9.83 9.80
N ALA A 15 18.72 -9.16 10.65
CA ALA A 15 19.34 -9.79 11.80
C ALA A 15 18.27 -10.27 12.81
N GLY A 16 18.44 -11.49 13.33
CA GLY A 16 17.48 -12.11 14.25
C GLY A 16 17.36 -11.41 15.60
N ASP A 17 18.38 -10.66 15.99
CA ASP A 17 18.49 -9.88 17.23
C ASP A 17 18.14 -8.39 17.06
N LEU A 18 17.75 -7.94 15.86
CA LEU A 18 17.41 -6.53 15.58
C LEU A 18 16.37 -5.96 16.55
N GLN A 19 15.40 -6.76 16.99
CA GLN A 19 14.37 -6.30 17.95
C GLN A 19 14.97 -5.88 19.30
N THR A 20 16.05 -6.51 19.75
CA THR A 20 16.72 -6.15 21.01
C THR A 20 17.35 -4.76 20.87
N TYR A 21 18.13 -4.54 19.82
CA TYR A 21 18.73 -3.22 19.53
C TYR A 21 17.69 -2.11 19.38
N LEU A 22 16.55 -2.40 18.75
CA LEU A 22 15.46 -1.44 18.63
C LEU A 22 14.79 -1.15 19.98
N ALA A 23 14.60 -2.16 20.82
CA ALA A 23 14.02 -1.98 22.15
C ALA A 23 14.91 -1.10 23.04
N ASP A 24 16.22 -1.35 23.03
CA ASP A 24 17.22 -0.58 23.78
C ASP A 24 17.27 0.87 23.29
N ALA A 25 17.41 1.08 21.97
CA ALA A 25 17.41 2.41 21.37
C ALA A 25 16.12 3.21 21.66
N HIS A 26 14.96 2.54 21.67
CA HIS A 26 13.70 3.17 22.06
C HIS A 26 13.68 3.54 23.56
N GLY A 27 14.17 2.66 24.44
CA GLY A 27 14.23 2.90 25.88
C GLY A 27 15.15 4.06 26.25
N GLU A 28 16.32 4.12 25.63
CA GLU A 28 17.35 5.14 25.86
C GLU A 28 17.14 6.42 25.03
N LYS A 29 16.13 6.42 24.14
CA LYS A 29 15.84 7.51 23.18
C LYS A 29 17.01 7.83 22.24
N VAL A 30 17.82 6.81 21.93
CA VAL A 30 18.92 6.89 20.97
C VAL A 30 18.35 6.84 19.55
N ARG A 31 18.93 7.63 18.65
CA ARG A 31 18.55 7.67 17.22
C ARG A 31 19.49 6.77 16.42
N PRO A 32 19.05 5.59 15.98
CA PRO A 32 19.86 4.79 15.07
C PRO A 32 20.05 5.50 13.74
N LEU A 33 21.12 5.15 13.02
CA LEU A 33 21.40 5.70 11.69
C LEU A 33 21.22 4.64 10.62
N CYS A 34 20.52 4.97 9.53
CA CYS A 34 20.52 4.16 8.33
C CYS A 34 21.82 4.35 7.56
N MET A 35 22.57 3.28 7.36
CA MET A 35 23.89 3.30 6.72
C MET A 35 23.83 3.27 5.19
N CYS A 36 22.71 3.71 4.60
CA CYS A 36 22.56 3.79 3.14
C CYS A 36 23.41 4.90 2.50
N THR A 37 23.91 5.85 3.29
CA THR A 37 24.86 6.88 2.87
C THR A 37 26.09 6.85 3.79
N PRO A 38 27.27 7.36 3.35
CA PRO A 38 28.48 7.34 4.19
C PRO A 38 28.34 8.06 5.53
N VAL A 39 27.53 9.12 5.59
CA VAL A 39 27.30 9.90 6.82
C VAL A 39 26.28 9.21 7.75
N GLY A 40 25.46 8.32 7.20
CA GLY A 40 24.31 7.76 7.88
C GLY A 40 23.15 8.75 7.98
N VAL A 41 21.92 8.25 7.83
CA VAL A 41 20.71 9.08 7.91
C VAL A 41 19.98 8.78 9.22
N PRO A 42 19.69 9.77 10.08
CA PRO A 42 18.98 9.53 11.32
C PRO A 42 17.61 8.87 11.13
N MET A 43 17.32 7.91 12.01
CA MET A 43 16.07 7.16 12.10
C MET A 43 15.53 7.27 13.52
N TYR A 44 14.26 6.92 13.71
CA TYR A 44 13.67 6.77 15.03
C TYR A 44 13.03 5.40 15.20
N VAL A 45 12.87 4.98 16.45
CA VAL A 45 12.21 3.71 16.77
C VAL A 45 10.84 4.01 17.36
N ALA A 46 9.81 3.40 16.78
CA ALA A 46 8.44 3.44 17.28
C ALA A 46 8.07 2.10 17.92
N LYS A 47 7.36 2.12 19.04
CA LYS A 47 6.74 0.91 19.61
C LYS A 47 5.35 0.72 19.03
N VAL A 48 5.11 -0.45 18.42
CA VAL A 48 3.82 -0.81 17.83
C VAL A 48 3.36 -2.14 18.43
N GLY A 49 2.44 -2.06 19.39
CA GLY A 49 2.03 -3.22 20.19
C GLY A 49 3.22 -3.77 20.99
N ALA A 50 3.58 -5.03 20.75
CA ALA A 50 4.70 -5.72 21.40
C ALA A 50 6.03 -5.62 20.62
N HIS A 51 6.03 -5.00 19.43
CA HIS A 51 7.20 -4.94 18.56
C HIS A 51 7.74 -3.51 18.43
N TYR A 52 9.02 -3.40 18.09
CA TYR A 52 9.68 -2.15 17.76
C TYR A 52 9.91 -2.05 16.26
N VAL A 53 9.60 -0.89 15.68
CA VAL A 53 9.73 -0.63 14.25
C VAL A 53 10.63 0.57 14.05
N ILE A 54 11.70 0.38 13.29
CA ILE A 54 12.54 1.50 12.85
C ILE A 54 11.82 2.26 11.73
N LYS A 55 11.79 3.58 11.85
CA LYS A 55 11.12 4.48 10.92
C LYS A 55 12.06 5.63 10.55
N ARG A 56 11.92 6.11 9.32
CA ARG A 56 12.64 7.29 8.83
C ARG A 56 12.23 8.52 9.61
N MET A 57 13.14 9.46 9.82
CA MET A 57 12.76 10.76 10.38
C MET A 57 11.78 11.48 9.43
N PRO A 58 10.78 12.21 9.93
CA PRO A 58 9.86 12.95 9.07
C PRO A 58 10.61 13.87 8.10
N ASN A 59 10.16 13.90 6.85
CA ASN A 59 10.76 14.71 5.76
C ASN A 59 12.22 14.38 5.41
N THR A 60 12.76 13.23 5.83
CA THR A 60 14.14 12.81 5.48
C THR A 60 14.22 11.77 4.37
N GLY A 61 13.09 11.43 3.73
CA GLY A 61 13.05 10.42 2.66
C GLY A 61 14.03 10.71 1.51
N GLY A 62 14.15 11.97 1.08
CA GLY A 62 15.10 12.37 0.05
C GLY A 62 16.58 12.35 0.47
N ALA A 63 16.88 12.22 1.76
CA ALA A 63 18.26 12.15 2.28
C ALA A 63 18.86 10.74 2.23
N HIS A 64 18.02 9.71 2.01
CA HIS A 64 18.48 8.34 1.83
C HIS A 64 18.98 8.10 0.41
N ALA A 65 19.90 7.13 0.24
CA ALA A 65 20.31 6.69 -1.09
C ALA A 65 19.09 6.18 -1.89
N PRO A 66 19.00 6.43 -3.21
CA PRO A 66 17.81 6.09 -4.01
C PRO A 66 17.38 4.62 -3.91
N ASP A 67 18.32 3.69 -3.74
CA ASP A 67 18.05 2.26 -3.62
C ASP A 67 17.72 1.79 -2.19
N CYS A 68 17.71 2.71 -1.23
CA CYS A 68 17.32 2.45 0.16
C CYS A 68 15.81 2.24 0.30
N ALA A 69 15.40 1.31 1.15
CA ALA A 69 13.99 1.10 1.49
C ALA A 69 13.33 2.34 2.14
N SER A 70 14.13 3.22 2.78
CA SER A 70 13.65 4.46 3.40
C SER A 70 13.62 5.66 2.45
N TYR A 71 14.17 5.53 1.24
CA TYR A 71 14.17 6.62 0.25
C TYR A 71 12.75 6.94 -0.21
N GLU A 72 12.37 8.21 -0.24
CA GLU A 72 11.10 8.66 -0.80
C GLU A 72 11.40 9.74 -1.85
N PRO A 73 10.83 9.66 -3.06
CA PRO A 73 10.89 10.75 -4.01
C PRO A 73 10.36 12.06 -3.39
N PRO A 74 10.81 13.22 -3.88
CA PRO A 74 10.27 14.51 -3.47
C PRO A 74 8.74 14.56 -3.59
N ALA A 75 8.10 15.28 -2.67
CA ALA A 75 6.65 15.26 -2.53
C ALA A 75 5.93 15.91 -3.71
N GLU A 76 6.60 16.78 -4.46
CA GLU A 76 6.11 17.38 -5.71
C GLU A 76 6.00 16.38 -6.87
N LEU A 77 6.67 15.22 -6.77
CA LEU A 77 6.59 14.15 -7.77
C LEU A 77 5.47 13.15 -7.47
N SER A 78 4.81 13.29 -6.32
CA SER A 78 3.69 12.45 -5.91
C SER A 78 2.50 13.28 -5.46
N GLY A 79 1.33 12.68 -5.34
CA GLY A 79 0.18 13.37 -4.75
C GLY A 79 0.28 13.56 -3.23
N LEU A 80 1.34 13.04 -2.59
CA LEU A 80 1.53 13.15 -1.14
C LEU A 80 1.65 14.62 -0.70
N GLY A 81 2.25 15.48 -1.55
CA GLY A 81 2.44 16.90 -1.25
C GLY A 81 1.15 17.64 -0.88
N GLU A 82 0.02 17.27 -1.47
CA GLU A 82 -1.30 17.90 -1.23
C GLU A 82 -1.89 17.58 0.16
N VAL A 83 -1.40 16.54 0.84
CA VAL A 83 -1.99 16.03 2.10
C VAL A 83 -1.00 15.97 3.27
N LYS A 84 0.30 16.12 3.01
CA LYS A 84 1.37 16.02 4.01
C LYS A 84 1.35 17.24 4.94
N GLY A 85 1.49 17.01 6.24
CA GLY A 85 1.49 18.06 7.27
C GLY A 85 0.09 18.52 7.71
N GLU A 86 -0.93 18.35 6.87
CA GLU A 86 -2.31 18.64 7.21
C GLU A 86 -3.09 17.39 7.61
N ALA A 87 -3.31 16.48 6.66
CA ALA A 87 -4.10 15.26 6.84
C ALA A 87 -3.31 14.13 7.51
N ILE A 88 -2.00 14.09 7.29
CA ILE A 88 -1.06 13.11 7.85
C ILE A 88 -0.14 13.83 8.82
N ARG A 89 -0.22 13.47 10.11
CA ARG A 89 0.61 14.04 11.18
C ARG A 89 1.34 12.96 11.93
N GLU A 90 2.66 12.97 11.88
CA GLU A 90 3.50 11.99 12.54
C GLU A 90 4.05 12.58 13.84
N ASN A 91 3.81 11.89 14.96
CA ASN A 91 4.44 12.20 16.22
C ASN A 91 5.61 11.24 16.45
N ILE A 92 6.82 11.78 16.50
CA ILE A 92 8.06 11.01 16.63
C ILE A 92 8.22 10.47 18.05
N GLU A 93 7.65 11.13 19.06
CA GLU A 93 7.82 10.77 20.47
C GLU A 93 7.07 9.49 20.84
N ASP A 94 5.84 9.35 20.35
CA ASP A 94 5.01 8.16 20.57
C ASP A 94 5.04 7.20 19.36
N GLY A 95 5.58 7.63 18.21
CA GLY A 95 5.65 6.88 16.97
C GLY A 95 4.29 6.68 16.28
N ILE A 96 3.27 7.43 16.71
CA ILE A 96 1.91 7.38 16.19
C ILE A 96 1.75 8.36 15.03
N THR A 97 1.11 7.90 13.96
CA THR A 97 0.69 8.78 12.86
C THR A 97 -0.82 8.99 12.90
N THR A 98 -1.24 10.24 13.06
CA THR A 98 -2.65 10.63 13.00
C THR A 98 -3.06 10.87 11.55
N LEU A 99 -4.15 10.22 11.13
CA LEU A 99 -4.79 10.38 9.83
C LEU A 99 -6.15 11.06 9.97
N ARG A 100 -6.31 12.21 9.31
CA ARG A 100 -7.59 12.89 9.16
C ARG A 100 -8.26 12.37 7.90
N LEU A 101 -9.43 11.76 8.03
CA LEU A 101 -10.17 11.13 6.93
C LEU A 101 -11.37 12.02 6.56
N ASP A 102 -11.64 12.15 5.26
CA ASP A 102 -12.78 12.91 4.73
C ASP A 102 -14.11 12.13 4.83
N PHE A 103 -14.02 10.81 5.03
CA PHE A 103 -15.15 9.92 5.22
C PHE A 103 -15.39 9.60 6.71
N SER A 104 -16.62 9.19 7.01
CA SER A 104 -17.03 8.85 8.38
C SER A 104 -16.93 7.35 8.66
N LEU A 105 -16.47 6.99 9.85
CA LEU A 105 -16.52 5.62 10.40
C LEU A 105 -17.72 5.38 11.32
N SER A 106 -18.73 6.26 11.23
CA SER A 106 -20.00 6.12 11.94
C SER A 106 -21.14 6.78 11.17
N LYS A 107 -22.35 6.25 11.28
CA LYS A 107 -23.57 6.78 10.65
C LYS A 107 -24.68 6.90 11.70
N SER A 108 -25.13 8.11 12.00
CA SER A 108 -26.30 8.34 12.85
C SER A 108 -27.59 8.20 12.05
N GLY A 109 -28.57 7.47 12.59
CA GLY A 109 -29.90 7.40 11.99
C GLY A 109 -30.55 8.78 12.03
N GLY A 110 -30.81 9.37 10.86
CA GLY A 110 -31.49 10.67 10.72
C GLY A 110 -30.73 11.74 9.94
N LYS A 111 -29.46 11.53 9.58
CA LYS A 111 -28.76 12.37 8.60
C LYS A 111 -28.24 11.50 7.47
N THR A 112 -28.75 11.73 6.26
CA THR A 112 -28.01 11.42 5.04
C THR A 112 -26.63 12.04 5.24
N ALA A 113 -25.57 11.22 5.26
CA ALA A 113 -24.23 11.78 5.20
C ALA A 113 -24.21 12.70 3.98
N ALA A 114 -23.63 13.90 4.11
CA ALA A 114 -23.37 14.72 2.93
C ALA A 114 -22.67 13.82 1.91
N ALA A 115 -23.17 13.81 0.67
CA ALA A 115 -22.45 13.17 -0.41
C ALA A 115 -21.00 13.67 -0.33
N PRO A 116 -19.98 12.79 -0.41
CA PRO A 116 -18.61 13.29 -0.57
C PRO A 116 -18.67 14.30 -1.71
N SER A 117 -18.15 15.51 -1.49
CA SER A 117 -18.20 16.61 -2.45
C SER A 117 -17.65 16.09 -3.77
N GLY A 118 -18.58 15.76 -4.68
CA GLY A 118 -18.32 15.01 -5.90
C GLY A 118 -17.99 15.94 -7.06
N VAL A 119 -17.17 16.96 -6.80
CA VAL A 119 -16.71 17.92 -7.80
C VAL A 119 -15.21 17.68 -7.91
N ALA A 120 -14.73 17.34 -9.12
CA ALA A 120 -13.33 17.61 -9.45
C ALA A 120 -13.15 19.10 -9.23
N ALA A 121 -12.32 19.53 -8.27
CA ALA A 121 -12.42 20.87 -7.76
C ALA A 121 -11.82 21.87 -8.76
N ASP A 122 -12.65 22.36 -9.69
CA ASP A 122 -12.51 23.70 -10.25
C ASP A 122 -12.72 24.72 -9.11
N THR A 123 -11.66 24.91 -8.33
CA THR A 123 -11.40 25.92 -7.31
C THR A 123 -12.56 26.37 -6.40
N VAL A 124 -12.69 25.67 -5.26
CA VAL A 124 -12.73 26.32 -3.93
C VAL A 124 -11.89 25.48 -2.95
N ARG A 125 -10.69 25.98 -2.64
CA ARG A 125 -9.72 25.42 -1.68
C ARG A 125 -10.34 25.22 -0.30
N THR A 126 -10.28 23.99 0.25
CA THR A 126 -10.07 23.74 1.70
C THR A 126 -9.65 22.30 2.10
N ASP A 127 -9.71 21.26 1.24
CA ASP A 127 -9.61 19.86 1.73
C ASP A 127 -8.26 19.11 1.51
N GLY A 128 -7.13 19.83 1.43
CA GLY A 128 -5.81 19.24 1.75
C GLY A 128 -5.72 18.71 3.20
N ALA A 129 -6.67 19.16 4.03
CA ALA A 129 -6.77 18.82 5.45
C ALA A 129 -7.17 17.37 5.75
N LYS A 130 -7.67 16.61 4.78
CA LYS A 130 -8.18 15.24 4.98
C LYS A 130 -7.88 14.31 3.81
N LEU A 131 -7.58 13.05 4.10
CA LEU A 131 -7.41 12.00 3.11
C LEU A 131 -8.77 11.52 2.59
N THR A 132 -8.89 11.44 1.26
CA THR A 132 -9.98 10.72 0.60
C THR A 132 -9.91 9.23 0.87
N LEU A 133 -10.97 8.48 0.55
CA LEU A 133 -10.93 7.02 0.63
C LEU A 133 -9.84 6.43 -0.31
N ARG A 134 -9.73 6.94 -1.55
CA ARG A 134 -8.64 6.55 -2.49
C ARG A 134 -7.27 7.01 -1.97
N GLY A 135 -7.16 8.22 -1.43
CA GLY A 135 -5.93 8.73 -0.82
C GLY A 135 -5.48 7.90 0.39
N THR A 136 -6.42 7.36 1.18
CA THR A 136 -6.13 6.45 2.28
C THR A 136 -5.59 5.11 1.78
N LEU A 137 -6.14 4.58 0.67
CA LEU A 137 -5.59 3.39 0.02
C LEU A 137 -4.17 3.65 -0.47
N HIS A 138 -3.93 4.75 -1.18
CA HIS A 138 -2.59 5.14 -1.66
C HIS A 138 -1.59 5.28 -0.50
N TYR A 139 -1.99 5.94 0.59
CA TYR A 139 -1.16 6.07 1.79
C TYR A 139 -0.74 4.71 2.36
N LEU A 140 -1.70 3.81 2.57
CA LEU A 140 -1.41 2.47 3.10
C LEU A 140 -0.60 1.64 2.10
N TRP A 141 -0.80 1.82 0.79
CA TRP A 141 -0.03 1.12 -0.25
C TRP A 141 1.44 1.56 -0.27
N GLU A 142 1.69 2.86 -0.13
CA GLU A 142 3.04 3.43 -0.07
C GLU A 142 3.77 3.07 1.22
N GLU A 143 3.10 3.20 2.38
CA GLU A 143 3.65 2.77 3.68
C GLU A 143 3.90 1.25 3.73
N ALA A 144 3.14 0.46 2.96
CA ALA A 144 3.37 -0.97 2.77
C ALA A 144 4.52 -1.28 1.79
N GLY A 145 5.09 -0.27 1.12
CA GLY A 145 6.12 -0.42 0.08
C GLY A 145 5.62 -1.09 -1.20
N LEU A 146 4.30 -1.19 -1.38
CA LEU A 146 3.68 -1.87 -2.51
C LEU A 146 3.73 -1.04 -3.81
N ASN A 147 4.08 0.25 -3.73
CA ASN A 147 4.38 1.08 -4.89
C ASN A 147 5.85 0.97 -5.36
N ARG A 148 6.69 0.17 -4.69
CA ARG A 148 8.10 -0.02 -5.10
C ARG A 148 8.27 -1.29 -5.90
N TRP A 149 9.31 -1.37 -6.72
CA TRP A 149 9.70 -2.59 -7.40
C TRP A 149 11.21 -2.78 -7.40
N TYR A 150 11.64 -4.03 -7.22
CA TYR A 150 13.01 -4.47 -7.37
C TYR A 150 13.03 -5.85 -8.02
N PRO A 151 14.01 -6.18 -8.88
CA PRO A 151 14.07 -7.46 -9.60
C PRO A 151 13.95 -8.71 -8.71
N ALA A 152 14.48 -8.65 -7.49
CA ALA A 152 14.42 -9.77 -6.55
C ALA A 152 13.02 -10.10 -6.03
N MET A 153 12.00 -9.29 -6.34
CA MET A 153 10.60 -9.48 -5.94
C MET A 153 9.76 -10.25 -6.96
N GLU A 154 10.33 -10.55 -8.12
CA GLU A 154 9.69 -11.34 -9.19
C GLU A 154 9.02 -12.60 -8.65
N GLY A 155 7.71 -12.75 -8.93
CA GLY A 155 6.90 -13.90 -8.51
C GLY A 155 6.67 -14.05 -6.99
N LYS A 156 7.13 -13.11 -6.15
CA LYS A 156 7.03 -13.23 -4.68
C LYS A 156 5.82 -12.53 -4.07
N ARG A 157 5.25 -11.54 -4.77
CA ARG A 157 4.10 -10.78 -4.27
C ARG A 157 2.81 -11.51 -4.58
N ARG A 158 2.16 -11.99 -3.53
CA ARG A 158 0.83 -12.61 -3.55
C ARG A 158 -0.04 -11.92 -2.51
N TRP A 159 -1.36 -12.17 -2.53
CA TRP A 159 -2.29 -11.54 -1.59
C TRP A 159 -1.87 -11.64 -0.12
N TYR A 160 -1.30 -12.77 0.31
CA TYR A 160 -0.74 -12.93 1.66
C TYR A 160 0.27 -11.83 2.03
N VAL A 161 1.16 -11.49 1.08
CA VAL A 161 2.20 -10.47 1.24
C VAL A 161 1.57 -9.08 1.29
N VAL A 162 0.65 -8.79 0.36
CA VAL A 162 -0.11 -7.54 0.30
C VAL A 162 -0.85 -7.30 1.61
N ARG A 163 -1.63 -8.29 2.06
CA ARG A 163 -2.34 -8.24 3.34
C ARG A 163 -1.40 -7.98 4.51
N LYS A 164 -0.30 -8.74 4.60
CA LYS A 164 0.67 -8.60 5.70
C LYS A 164 1.18 -7.16 5.78
N PHE A 165 1.64 -6.61 4.65
CA PHE A 165 2.23 -5.27 4.64
C PHE A 165 1.19 -4.16 4.79
N LEU A 166 -0.05 -4.33 4.30
CA LEU A 166 -1.14 -3.38 4.58
C LEU A 166 -1.51 -3.32 6.07
N LEU A 167 -1.58 -4.47 6.74
CA LEU A 167 -1.84 -4.51 8.19
C LEU A 167 -0.69 -3.91 8.99
N GLN A 168 0.56 -4.13 8.55
CA GLN A 168 1.73 -3.49 9.14
C GLN A 168 1.72 -1.96 8.91
N ALA A 169 1.36 -1.50 7.70
CA ALA A 169 1.24 -0.08 7.37
C ALA A 169 0.15 0.64 8.18
N ALA A 170 -0.94 -0.05 8.49
CA ALA A 170 -2.00 0.46 9.36
C ALA A 170 -1.63 0.47 10.85
N ALA A 171 -0.58 -0.25 11.25
CA ALA A 171 -0.16 -0.35 12.63
C ALA A 171 0.52 0.95 13.09
N GLY A 172 0.17 1.42 14.29
CA GLY A 172 0.62 2.73 14.78
C GLY A 172 -0.06 3.92 14.09
N LYS A 173 -1.11 3.70 13.29
CA LYS A 173 -1.93 4.76 12.69
C LYS A 173 -3.21 4.95 13.49
N VAL A 174 -3.61 6.21 13.71
CA VAL A 174 -4.80 6.58 14.48
C VAL A 174 -5.68 7.51 13.67
N SER A 175 -7.00 7.34 13.72
CA SER A 175 -7.96 8.30 13.20
C SER A 175 -9.03 8.62 14.24
N ARG A 176 -9.26 9.90 14.51
CA ARG A 176 -10.19 10.40 15.54
C ARG A 176 -10.00 9.73 16.91
N GLY A 177 -8.75 9.47 17.30
CA GLY A 177 -8.39 8.85 18.58
C GLY A 177 -8.46 7.33 18.62
N GLU A 178 -8.93 6.67 17.55
CA GLU A 178 -9.03 5.21 17.47
C GLU A 178 -7.92 4.63 16.57
N PRO A 179 -7.27 3.51 16.97
CA PRO A 179 -6.33 2.81 16.10
C PRO A 179 -6.99 2.38 14.79
N LEU A 180 -6.40 2.75 13.65
CA LEU A 180 -6.93 2.44 12.31
C LEU A 180 -7.08 0.94 12.11
N GLY A 181 -6.15 0.14 12.63
CA GLY A 181 -6.21 -1.32 12.57
C GLY A 181 -7.47 -1.92 13.20
N ARG A 182 -8.14 -1.24 14.14
CA ARG A 182 -9.42 -1.71 14.71
C ARG A 182 -10.61 -1.50 13.77
N SER A 183 -10.51 -0.56 12.84
CA SER A 183 -11.55 -0.27 11.85
C SER A 183 -11.21 -0.79 10.46
N LEU A 184 -10.01 -1.32 10.22
CA LEU A 184 -9.56 -1.84 8.94
C LEU A 184 -9.70 -3.37 8.87
N TYR A 185 -10.39 -3.87 7.85
CA TYR A 185 -10.48 -5.28 7.52
C TYR A 185 -9.80 -5.58 6.18
N VAL A 186 -8.85 -6.50 6.18
CA VAL A 186 -8.20 -7.03 4.97
C VAL A 186 -8.35 -8.55 4.98
N PRO A 187 -9.11 -9.15 4.04
CA PRO A 187 -9.41 -10.59 4.02
C PRO A 187 -8.16 -11.46 4.15
N GLU A 188 -8.21 -12.46 5.04
CA GLU A 188 -7.17 -13.48 5.16
C GLU A 188 -7.05 -14.28 3.85
N SER A 189 -5.85 -14.79 3.54
CA SER A 189 -5.68 -15.66 2.37
C SER A 189 -6.53 -16.91 2.52
N PHE A 190 -7.58 -17.00 1.72
CA PHE A 190 -8.55 -18.10 1.78
C PHE A 190 -7.91 -19.44 1.41
N SER A 191 -8.19 -20.46 2.23
CA SER A 191 -7.96 -21.87 1.92
C SER A 191 -9.14 -22.68 2.47
N LEU A 192 -9.56 -23.73 1.74
CA LEU A 192 -10.71 -24.54 2.13
C LEU A 192 -10.52 -25.20 3.50
N GLU A 193 -9.29 -25.66 3.78
CA GLU A 193 -8.92 -26.28 5.06
C GLU A 193 -9.13 -25.35 6.26
N HIS A 194 -8.89 -24.04 6.10
CA HIS A 194 -8.98 -23.06 7.19
C HIS A 194 -10.25 -22.20 7.12
N ALA A 195 -11.21 -22.53 6.25
CA ALA A 195 -12.36 -21.68 5.94
C ALA A 195 -13.18 -21.32 7.19
N GLU A 196 -13.49 -22.30 8.05
CA GLU A 196 -14.24 -22.05 9.30
C GLU A 196 -13.45 -21.15 10.26
N GLY A 197 -12.15 -21.39 10.42
CA GLY A 197 -11.30 -20.56 11.29
C GLY A 197 -11.19 -19.11 10.79
N ILE A 198 -11.09 -18.92 9.48
CA ILE A 198 -11.10 -17.58 8.85
C ILE A 198 -12.45 -16.90 9.10
N ALA A 199 -13.56 -17.62 8.92
CA ALA A 199 -14.91 -17.09 9.15
C ALA A 199 -15.11 -16.68 10.62
N GLN A 200 -14.69 -17.50 11.58
CA GLN A 200 -14.78 -17.20 13.01
C GLN A 200 -13.97 -15.94 13.39
N ARG A 201 -12.72 -15.82 12.92
CA ARG A 201 -11.89 -14.63 13.16
C ARG A 201 -12.49 -13.38 12.53
N ARG A 202 -13.06 -13.47 11.33
CA ARG A 202 -13.80 -12.39 10.69
C ARG A 202 -14.98 -11.93 11.53
N ILE A 203 -15.81 -12.87 11.99
CA ILE A 203 -16.99 -12.57 12.83
C ILE A 203 -16.56 -11.86 14.12
N ALA A 204 -15.52 -12.38 14.78
CA ALA A 204 -14.98 -11.77 16.00
C ALA A 204 -14.46 -10.34 15.74
N HIS A 205 -13.73 -10.14 14.64
CA HIS A 205 -13.19 -8.84 14.24
C HIS A 205 -14.29 -7.80 13.94
N MET A 206 -15.44 -8.24 13.39
CA MET A 206 -16.56 -7.38 13.01
C MET A 206 -17.64 -7.29 14.10
N ALA A 207 -17.47 -7.93 15.26
CA ALA A 207 -18.52 -8.02 16.29
C ALA A 207 -19.04 -6.64 16.73
N GLU A 208 -18.17 -5.63 16.80
CA GLU A 208 -18.58 -4.27 17.17
C GLU A 208 -19.52 -3.59 16.16
N LEU A 209 -19.53 -4.04 14.89
CA LEU A 209 -20.45 -3.53 13.87
C LEU A 209 -21.89 -4.01 14.08
N ALA A 210 -22.08 -5.18 14.70
CA ALA A 210 -23.40 -5.77 14.94
C ALA A 210 -24.11 -5.17 16.16
N ILE A 211 -23.39 -4.43 17.02
CA ILE A 211 -23.97 -3.81 18.21
C ILE A 211 -24.89 -2.67 17.78
N ASN A 212 -26.17 -2.77 18.12
CA ASN A 212 -27.14 -1.71 17.86
C ASN A 212 -26.81 -0.49 18.75
N ARG A 213 -26.44 0.62 18.11
CA ARG A 213 -26.08 1.89 18.75
C ARG A 213 -26.84 3.02 18.09
N LYS A 214 -27.02 4.14 18.82
CA LYS A 214 -27.62 5.37 18.27
C LYS A 214 -26.92 5.85 16.99
N ALA A 215 -25.62 5.61 16.86
CA ALA A 215 -24.87 5.72 15.62
C ALA A 215 -24.25 4.36 15.26
N ARG A 216 -24.57 3.86 14.07
CA ARG A 216 -24.01 2.61 13.52
C ARG A 216 -22.53 2.83 13.25
N LYS A 217 -21.68 1.94 13.77
CA LYS A 217 -20.25 1.94 13.47
C LYS A 217 -20.03 1.45 12.04
N LEU A 218 -19.01 1.98 11.37
CA LEU A 218 -18.54 1.51 10.06
C LEU A 218 -17.07 1.05 10.18
N MET A 219 -16.68 0.18 9.27
CA MET A 219 -15.30 -0.27 9.07
C MET A 219 -14.87 -0.01 7.63
N ILE A 220 -13.55 0.00 7.42
CA ILE A 220 -12.90 0.04 6.12
C ILE A 220 -12.60 -1.40 5.71
N ALA A 221 -12.93 -1.79 4.49
CA ALA A 221 -12.47 -3.02 3.86
C ALA A 221 -11.49 -2.69 2.75
N ILE A 222 -10.37 -3.42 2.66
CA ILE A 222 -9.48 -3.43 1.49
C ILE A 222 -9.42 -4.88 0.98
N GLY A 223 -9.74 -5.10 -0.29
CA GLY A 223 -9.82 -6.44 -0.86
C GLY A 223 -9.63 -6.48 -2.37
N GLU A 224 -9.12 -7.59 -2.88
CA GLU A 224 -9.10 -7.86 -4.32
C GLU A 224 -10.50 -8.30 -4.79
N VAL A 225 -11.06 -7.56 -5.74
CA VAL A 225 -12.37 -7.84 -6.34
C VAL A 225 -12.26 -9.11 -7.19
N LYS A 226 -13.23 -10.00 -7.00
CA LYS A 226 -13.44 -11.18 -7.86
C LYS A 226 -14.45 -10.85 -8.95
N GLU A 227 -15.59 -10.31 -8.55
CA GLU A 227 -16.71 -10.02 -9.43
C GLU A 227 -17.62 -8.94 -8.82
N ILE A 228 -18.27 -8.17 -9.70
CA ILE A 228 -19.33 -7.22 -9.37
C ILE A 228 -20.57 -7.70 -10.11
N VAL A 229 -21.60 -8.13 -9.38
CA VAL A 229 -22.76 -8.83 -9.98
C VAL A 229 -24.07 -8.33 -9.40
N GLU A 230 -25.14 -8.51 -10.16
CA GLU A 230 -26.50 -8.26 -9.70
C GLU A 230 -26.87 -9.23 -8.57
N SER A 231 -27.74 -8.76 -7.68
CA SER A 231 -28.28 -9.52 -6.56
C SER A 231 -29.80 -9.34 -6.53
N ARG A 232 -30.50 -10.08 -5.65
CA ARG A 232 -31.95 -9.93 -5.49
C ARG A 232 -32.40 -8.49 -5.19
N TYR A 233 -31.54 -7.71 -4.53
CA TYR A 233 -31.81 -6.32 -4.16
C TYR A 233 -30.56 -5.46 -4.40
N GLY A 234 -30.44 -4.90 -5.60
CA GLY A 234 -29.29 -4.12 -6.04
C GLY A 234 -28.12 -5.02 -6.47
N PHE A 235 -26.90 -4.66 -6.11
CA PHE A 235 -25.68 -5.34 -6.57
C PHE A 235 -24.87 -5.87 -5.39
N LYS A 236 -23.89 -6.73 -5.68
CA LYS A 236 -22.90 -7.17 -4.69
C LYS A 236 -21.50 -7.23 -5.30
N ILE A 237 -20.50 -6.97 -4.45
CA ILE A 237 -19.10 -7.21 -4.74
C ILE A 237 -18.66 -8.45 -3.95
N VAL A 238 -18.05 -9.41 -4.66
CA VAL A 238 -17.37 -10.56 -4.06
C VAL A 238 -15.87 -10.32 -4.15
N ALA A 239 -15.13 -10.54 -3.06
CA ALA A 239 -13.67 -10.46 -3.06
C ALA A 239 -13.05 -11.88 -3.12
N LYS A 240 -11.92 -12.06 -3.82
CA LYS A 240 -11.33 -13.39 -4.10
C LYS A 240 -11.07 -14.22 -2.84
N HIS A 241 -10.66 -13.58 -1.75
CA HIS A 241 -10.36 -14.23 -0.48
C HIS A 241 -11.49 -14.10 0.57
N LEU A 242 -12.69 -13.80 0.10
CA LEU A 242 -13.88 -13.61 0.94
C LEU A 242 -15.17 -14.06 0.22
N PRO A 243 -15.25 -15.32 -0.27
CA PRO A 243 -16.39 -15.77 -1.07
C PRO A 243 -17.70 -15.90 -0.28
N ASP A 244 -17.62 -16.14 1.03
CA ASP A 244 -18.74 -16.39 1.94
C ASP A 244 -19.31 -15.10 2.58
N PHE A 245 -18.74 -13.94 2.24
CA PHE A 245 -19.14 -12.66 2.84
C PHE A 245 -19.13 -11.55 1.78
N PRO A 246 -20.13 -11.53 0.88
CA PRO A 246 -20.26 -10.50 -0.14
C PRO A 246 -20.63 -9.15 0.47
N PHE A 247 -20.16 -8.07 -0.16
CA PHE A 247 -20.54 -6.71 0.19
C PHE A 247 -21.70 -6.26 -0.70
N MET A 248 -22.81 -5.81 -0.09
CA MET A 248 -23.98 -5.33 -0.83
C MET A 248 -23.84 -3.86 -1.24
N LEU A 249 -24.35 -3.52 -2.42
CA LEU A 249 -24.35 -2.20 -3.04
C LEU A 249 -25.76 -1.80 -3.45
N SER A 250 -26.14 -0.56 -3.19
CA SER A 250 -27.37 0.00 -3.77
C SER A 250 -27.18 0.26 -5.28
N GLU A 251 -28.28 0.30 -6.03
CA GLU A 251 -28.26 0.64 -7.45
C GLU A 251 -27.63 2.00 -7.72
N ASP A 252 -27.91 2.99 -6.87
CA ASP A 252 -27.33 4.33 -6.98
C ASP A 252 -25.81 4.32 -6.80
N LEU A 253 -25.32 3.55 -5.82
CA LEU A 253 -23.88 3.43 -5.59
C LEU A 253 -23.21 2.67 -6.74
N HIS A 254 -23.85 1.61 -7.25
CA HIS A 254 -23.37 0.87 -8.41
C HIS A 254 -23.31 1.77 -9.67
N ARG A 255 -24.34 2.58 -9.94
CA ARG A 255 -24.33 3.54 -11.06
C ARG A 255 -23.20 4.56 -10.95
N ARG A 256 -22.95 5.08 -9.73
CA ARG A 256 -21.83 5.99 -9.48
C ARG A 256 -20.48 5.32 -9.64
N LEU A 257 -20.34 4.07 -9.18
CA LEU A 257 -19.15 3.23 -9.38
C LEU A 257 -18.86 3.10 -10.87
N GLN A 258 -19.84 2.64 -11.66
CA GLN A 258 -19.69 2.43 -13.11
C GLN A 258 -19.28 3.71 -13.83
N LYS A 259 -19.89 4.85 -13.48
CA LYS A 259 -19.55 6.13 -14.11
C LYS A 259 -18.15 6.63 -13.69
N ARG A 260 -17.83 6.57 -12.40
CA ARG A 260 -16.61 7.18 -11.85
C ARG A 260 -15.36 6.36 -12.13
N PHE A 261 -15.48 5.04 -12.11
CA PHE A 261 -14.35 4.12 -12.26
C PHE A 261 -14.42 3.36 -13.58
N ALA A 262 -14.99 3.99 -14.62
CA ALA A 262 -15.15 3.37 -15.94
C ALA A 262 -13.80 2.93 -16.52
N ASN A 263 -12.76 3.75 -16.33
CA ASN A 263 -11.41 3.47 -16.82
C ASN A 263 -10.81 2.26 -16.07
N GLU A 264 -10.87 2.24 -14.74
CA GLU A 264 -10.37 1.12 -13.93
C GLU A 264 -11.09 -0.19 -14.24
N LEU A 265 -12.42 -0.13 -14.41
CA LEU A 265 -13.22 -1.30 -14.79
C LEU A 265 -12.85 -1.79 -16.20
N ALA A 266 -12.66 -0.90 -17.16
CA ALA A 266 -12.24 -1.25 -18.52
C ALA A 266 -10.83 -1.85 -18.55
N LEU A 267 -9.88 -1.30 -17.78
CA LEU A 267 -8.53 -1.84 -17.66
C LEU A 267 -8.53 -3.24 -17.04
N TRP A 268 -9.32 -3.45 -15.99
CA TRP A 268 -9.45 -4.74 -15.35
C TRP A 268 -10.11 -5.79 -16.26
N ASP A 269 -11.12 -5.41 -17.02
CA ASP A 269 -11.78 -6.30 -17.99
C ASP A 269 -10.87 -6.66 -19.17
N SER A 270 -10.03 -5.71 -19.61
CA SER A 270 -9.18 -5.88 -20.80
C SER A 270 -7.82 -6.55 -20.52
N ILE A 271 -7.35 -6.56 -19.27
CA ILE A 271 -6.02 -7.05 -18.90
C ILE A 271 -6.18 -8.20 -17.91
N GLU A 272 -6.07 -9.44 -18.41
CA GLU A 272 -6.32 -10.66 -17.63
C GLU A 272 -5.47 -10.77 -16.35
N GLU A 273 -4.21 -10.35 -16.41
CA GLU A 273 -3.29 -10.39 -15.27
C GLU A 273 -3.43 -9.21 -14.30
N ALA A 274 -4.30 -8.23 -14.60
CA ALA A 274 -4.52 -7.09 -13.71
C ALA A 274 -5.44 -7.47 -12.54
N HIS A 275 -5.18 -6.88 -11.38
CA HIS A 275 -6.03 -7.02 -10.21
C HIS A 275 -6.79 -5.72 -9.96
N LEU A 276 -8.07 -5.85 -9.63
CA LEU A 276 -8.88 -4.73 -9.16
C LEU A 276 -8.92 -4.73 -7.63
N VAL A 277 -8.38 -3.68 -7.01
CA VAL A 277 -8.38 -3.48 -5.56
C VAL A 277 -9.50 -2.52 -5.18
N LEU A 278 -10.35 -2.98 -4.26
CA LEU A 278 -11.38 -2.18 -3.61
C LEU A 278 -10.87 -1.62 -2.29
N ILE A 279 -11.20 -0.36 -2.01
CA ILE A 279 -11.33 0.15 -0.65
C ILE A 279 -12.78 0.61 -0.43
N ALA A 280 -13.41 0.21 0.68
CA ALA A 280 -14.81 0.55 0.97
C ALA A 280 -15.01 0.87 2.44
N THR A 281 -15.94 1.78 2.77
CA THR A 281 -16.55 1.79 4.09
C THR A 281 -17.82 0.96 4.07
N PHE A 282 -18.03 0.15 5.10
CA PHE A 282 -19.20 -0.72 5.22
C PHE A 282 -19.65 -0.85 6.67
N GLY A 283 -20.91 -1.25 6.86
CA GLY A 283 -21.43 -1.69 8.15
C GLY A 283 -22.20 -2.99 8.01
N LEU A 284 -22.65 -3.56 9.13
CA LEU A 284 -23.52 -4.74 9.16
C LEU A 284 -24.98 -4.38 9.45
N SER A 285 -25.91 -5.00 8.74
CA SER A 285 -27.33 -4.99 9.12
C SER A 285 -27.52 -5.82 10.40
N PRO A 286 -28.69 -5.74 11.07
CA PRO A 286 -29.01 -6.63 12.18
C PRO A 286 -28.96 -8.12 11.82
N THR A 287 -29.11 -8.46 10.53
CA THR A 287 -28.99 -9.82 10.00
C THR A 287 -27.56 -10.22 9.62
N GLY A 288 -26.56 -9.37 9.90
CA GLY A 288 -25.16 -9.63 9.60
C GLY A 288 -24.74 -9.39 8.15
N ILE A 289 -25.61 -8.79 7.33
CA ILE A 289 -25.32 -8.51 5.92
C ILE A 289 -24.45 -7.26 5.83
N ALA A 290 -23.31 -7.36 5.13
CA ALA A 290 -22.42 -6.23 4.89
C ALA A 290 -22.97 -5.33 3.78
N THR A 291 -23.04 -4.01 4.04
CA THR A 291 -23.49 -3.03 3.05
C THR A 291 -22.47 -1.91 2.95
N ILE A 292 -22.06 -1.60 1.72
CA ILE A 292 -21.13 -0.51 1.43
C ILE A 292 -21.84 0.84 1.52
N GLU A 293 -21.19 1.79 2.17
CA GLU A 293 -21.63 3.18 2.25
C GLU A 293 -20.91 4.06 1.21
N THR A 294 -19.59 3.88 1.07
CA THR A 294 -18.78 4.48 0.00
C THR A 294 -17.63 3.56 -0.39
N LEU A 295 -17.13 3.71 -1.61
CA LEU A 295 -16.03 2.90 -2.13
C LEU A 295 -15.12 3.72 -3.05
N ALA A 296 -13.92 3.20 -3.28
CA ALA A 296 -13.03 3.57 -4.36
C ALA A 296 -12.32 2.34 -4.92
N LEU A 297 -11.88 2.42 -6.17
CA LEU A 297 -11.15 1.37 -6.86
C LEU A 297 -9.73 1.83 -7.22
N MET A 298 -8.84 0.85 -7.40
CA MET A 298 -7.49 1.03 -7.92
C MET A 298 -7.10 -0.24 -8.68
N VAL A 299 -6.61 -0.11 -9.91
CA VAL A 299 -6.07 -1.24 -10.68
C VAL A 299 -4.59 -1.39 -10.37
N VAL A 300 -4.13 -2.63 -10.23
CA VAL A 300 -2.72 -2.95 -10.02
C VAL A 300 -2.28 -4.06 -10.98
N SER A 301 -1.01 -4.04 -11.40
CA SER A 301 -0.42 -5.06 -12.27
C SER A 301 -0.28 -6.41 -11.54
N SER A 302 0.12 -7.46 -12.25
CA SER A 302 0.47 -8.77 -11.67
C SER A 302 1.54 -8.69 -10.56
N ASN A 303 2.34 -7.62 -10.57
CA ASN A 303 3.35 -7.32 -9.55
C ASN A 303 2.83 -6.45 -8.39
N TRP A 304 1.52 -6.23 -8.32
CA TRP A 304 0.81 -5.41 -7.33
C TRP A 304 1.21 -3.92 -7.34
N ILE A 305 1.75 -3.45 -8.46
CA ILE A 305 2.07 -2.03 -8.68
C ILE A 305 0.85 -1.32 -9.28
N PRO A 306 0.36 -0.23 -8.68
CA PRO A 306 -0.75 0.55 -9.24
C PRO A 306 -0.43 1.16 -10.60
N PHE A 307 -1.43 1.23 -11.47
CA PHE A 307 -1.36 1.93 -12.75
C PHE A 307 -2.70 2.57 -13.13
N GLU A 308 -2.66 3.65 -13.89
CA GLU A 308 -3.84 4.48 -14.17
C GLU A 308 -4.40 4.36 -15.59
N HIS A 309 -3.54 4.00 -16.55
CA HIS A 309 -3.93 3.81 -17.96
C HIS A 309 -3.00 2.82 -18.67
N ALA A 310 -3.34 2.45 -19.90
CA ALA A 310 -2.60 1.42 -20.66
C ALA A 310 -1.13 1.81 -20.91
N TYR A 311 -0.83 3.08 -21.20
CA TYR A 311 0.56 3.52 -21.38
C TYR A 311 1.38 3.54 -20.08
N ASP A 312 0.74 3.81 -18.93
CA ASP A 312 1.36 3.68 -17.61
C ASP A 312 1.73 2.21 -17.38
N LYS A 313 0.81 1.28 -17.66
CA LYS A 313 1.08 -0.17 -17.63
C LYS A 313 2.24 -0.57 -18.55
N LEU A 314 2.27 -0.10 -19.80
CA LEU A 314 3.35 -0.40 -20.75
C LEU A 314 4.71 0.06 -20.22
N MET A 315 4.78 1.25 -19.62
CA MET A 315 5.97 1.74 -18.96
C MET A 315 6.40 0.81 -17.81
N LEU A 316 5.48 0.43 -16.92
CA LEU A 316 5.79 -0.45 -15.79
C LEU A 316 6.24 -1.85 -16.23
N ASP A 317 5.63 -2.39 -17.29
CA ASP A 317 6.00 -3.67 -17.87
C ASP A 317 7.41 -3.60 -18.49
N ALA A 318 7.73 -2.51 -19.20
CA ALA A 318 9.07 -2.25 -19.72
C ALA A 318 10.11 -2.15 -18.58
N LEU A 319 9.84 -1.37 -17.54
CA LEU A 319 10.72 -1.25 -16.37
C LEU A 319 10.97 -2.61 -15.70
N THR A 320 9.93 -3.43 -15.59
CA THR A 320 10.02 -4.77 -15.01
C THR A 320 10.83 -5.72 -15.89
N ALA A 321 10.60 -5.70 -17.21
CA ALA A 321 11.34 -6.50 -18.18
C ALA A 321 12.84 -6.15 -18.20
N HIS A 322 13.17 -4.85 -18.14
CA HIS A 322 14.53 -4.34 -18.06
C HIS A 322 15.17 -4.48 -16.66
N LYS A 323 14.50 -5.18 -15.73
CA LYS A 323 14.97 -5.41 -14.35
C LYS A 323 15.39 -4.12 -13.64
N ARG A 324 14.62 -3.05 -13.84
CA ARG A 324 14.83 -1.76 -13.20
C ARG A 324 14.38 -1.77 -11.75
N ARG A 325 14.95 -0.89 -10.93
CA ARG A 325 14.46 -0.54 -9.60
C ARG A 325 13.71 0.77 -9.67
N PHE A 326 12.47 0.80 -9.21
CA PHE A 326 11.66 2.02 -9.30
C PHE A 326 10.66 2.17 -8.16
N VAL A 327 10.17 3.40 -8.00
CA VAL A 327 9.06 3.76 -7.11
C VAL A 327 7.95 4.37 -7.97
N LYS A 328 6.76 3.76 -7.97
CA LYS A 328 5.57 4.27 -8.66
C LYS A 328 5.03 5.50 -7.92
N GLY A 329 4.80 6.59 -8.66
CA GLY A 329 4.08 7.74 -8.15
C GLY A 329 2.60 7.42 -7.94
N LEU A 330 2.06 7.83 -6.78
CA LEU A 330 0.65 7.67 -6.43
C LEU A 330 -0.03 9.04 -6.33
N ARG A 331 -1.26 9.14 -6.83
CA ARG A 331 -2.00 10.42 -6.83
C ARG A 331 -2.51 10.88 -5.48
N TYR A 332 -2.67 10.03 -4.47
CA TYR A 332 -3.38 10.42 -3.24
C TYR A 332 -4.71 11.16 -3.52
N ASN A 333 -4.81 12.46 -3.17
CA ASN A 333 -5.92 13.36 -3.44
C ASN A 333 -5.70 14.26 -4.67
N LEU A 334 -4.55 14.17 -5.33
CA LEU A 334 -4.22 14.90 -6.54
C LEU A 334 -5.26 14.65 -7.63
N GLU A 335 -5.66 15.72 -8.29
CA GLU A 335 -6.62 15.70 -9.40
C GLU A 335 -6.04 14.97 -10.61
N GLU A 336 -6.91 14.51 -11.50
CA GLU A 336 -6.50 13.66 -12.64
C GLU A 336 -5.77 14.46 -13.73
N ASN A 337 -6.10 15.74 -13.90
CA ASN A 337 -5.45 16.67 -14.83
C ASN A 337 -4.08 17.17 -14.34
N LYS A 338 -3.79 17.08 -13.04
CA LYS A 338 -2.48 17.48 -12.53
C LYS A 338 -1.41 16.47 -12.95
N PRO A 339 -0.24 16.93 -13.44
CA PRO A 339 0.86 16.05 -13.81
C PRO A 339 1.41 15.31 -12.60
N LEU A 340 1.81 14.07 -12.83
CA LEU A 340 2.39 13.18 -11.82
C LEU A 340 3.51 12.36 -12.49
N ALA A 341 4.62 12.16 -11.79
CA ALA A 341 5.61 11.20 -12.26
C ALA A 341 4.99 9.80 -12.28
N CYS A 342 5.08 9.12 -13.43
CA CYS A 342 4.68 7.71 -13.56
C CYS A 342 5.47 6.88 -12.55
N ALA A 343 6.80 6.95 -12.60
CA ALA A 343 7.70 6.28 -11.69
C ALA A 343 9.01 7.07 -11.53
N VAL A 344 9.77 6.78 -10.47
CA VAL A 344 11.13 7.28 -10.27
C VAL A 344 12.10 6.12 -10.30
N LEU A 345 13.08 6.17 -11.21
CA LEU A 345 14.17 5.20 -11.30
C LEU A 345 15.13 5.37 -10.12
N ALA A 346 15.23 4.33 -9.30
CA ALA A 346 16.04 4.30 -8.09
C ALA A 346 17.43 3.65 -8.31
N ASP A 347 17.71 3.19 -9.53
CA ASP A 347 18.97 2.54 -9.93
C ASP A 347 19.87 3.41 -10.80
N VAL A 348 19.53 4.70 -10.97
CA VAL A 348 20.34 5.69 -11.68
C VAL A 348 21.01 6.61 -10.65
N LEU A 349 22.32 6.80 -10.80
CA LEU A 349 23.17 7.63 -9.95
C LEU A 349 23.89 8.69 -10.82
N PRO A 350 24.28 9.85 -10.24
CA PRO A 350 24.18 10.22 -8.82
C PRO A 350 22.78 10.65 -8.37
N LYS A 351 21.88 10.98 -9.30
CA LYS A 351 20.50 11.35 -9.02
C LYS A 351 19.53 10.34 -9.65
N PRO A 352 18.45 9.97 -8.94
CA PRO A 352 17.36 9.20 -9.54
C PRO A 352 16.69 10.02 -10.66
N VAL A 353 15.95 9.34 -11.55
CA VAL A 353 15.30 9.98 -12.71
C VAL A 353 13.79 9.82 -12.60
N ALA A 354 13.04 10.91 -12.71
CA ALA A 354 11.59 10.91 -12.76
C ALA A 354 11.11 10.61 -14.19
N LEU A 355 10.25 9.61 -14.34
CA LEU A 355 9.67 9.20 -15.61
C LEU A 355 8.25 9.74 -15.73
N TYR A 356 7.95 10.39 -16.84
CA TYR A 356 6.63 10.92 -17.17
C TYR A 356 6.10 10.23 -18.43
N VAL A 357 4.82 9.89 -18.42
CA VAL A 357 4.12 9.31 -19.56
C VAL A 357 2.96 10.24 -19.91
N GLN A 358 2.98 10.80 -21.12
CA GLN A 358 1.91 11.63 -21.65
C GLN A 358 1.10 10.79 -22.63
N PRO A 359 -0.16 10.44 -22.32
CA PRO A 359 -1.07 9.80 -23.27
C PRO A 359 -1.23 10.62 -24.57
N PRO A 360 -1.70 10.02 -25.68
CA PRO A 360 -2.13 10.80 -26.84
C PRO A 360 -3.32 11.70 -26.48
N GLY A 361 -3.41 12.87 -27.10
CA GLY A 361 -4.52 13.80 -26.92
C GLY A 361 -4.49 14.59 -25.62
N VAL A 362 -3.31 14.76 -25.03
CA VAL A 362 -3.07 15.67 -23.90
C VAL A 362 -3.29 17.12 -24.37
N GLU A 363 -4.03 17.89 -23.58
CA GLU A 363 -4.35 19.29 -23.88
C GLU A 363 -3.14 20.21 -23.59
N GLN A 364 -3.10 21.38 -24.21
CA GLN A 364 -1.98 22.33 -24.01
C GLN A 364 -1.79 22.72 -22.53
N GLU A 365 -2.89 22.84 -21.78
CA GLU A 365 -2.86 23.17 -20.35
C GLU A 365 -2.13 22.10 -19.52
N ASP A 366 -2.33 20.83 -19.84
CA ASP A 366 -1.66 19.71 -19.17
C ASP A 366 -0.16 19.67 -19.53
N GLU A 367 0.20 20.03 -20.77
CA GLU A 367 1.60 20.17 -21.19
C GLU A 367 2.30 21.31 -20.45
N ASP A 368 1.66 22.47 -20.35
CA ASP A 368 2.19 23.65 -19.66
C ASP A 368 2.33 23.37 -18.15
N ALA A 369 1.37 22.66 -17.56
CA ALA A 369 1.43 22.20 -16.18
C ALA A 369 2.61 21.24 -15.96
N LEU A 370 2.83 20.28 -16.87
CA LEU A 370 3.98 19.38 -16.79
C LEU A 370 5.29 20.16 -16.91
N SER A 371 5.42 21.06 -17.90
CA SER A 371 6.62 21.89 -18.07
C SER A 371 6.92 22.69 -16.80
N SER A 372 5.90 23.32 -16.22
CA SER A 372 6.03 24.08 -14.97
C SER A 372 6.49 23.20 -13.80
N LEU A 373 6.01 21.96 -13.70
CA LEU A 373 6.46 21.02 -12.68
C LEU A 373 7.94 20.64 -12.88
N LEU A 374 8.34 20.40 -14.13
CA LEU A 374 9.71 20.04 -14.48
C LEU A 374 10.70 21.18 -14.20
N ASP A 375 10.35 22.42 -14.54
CA ASP A 375 11.19 23.60 -14.30
C ASP A 375 11.44 23.86 -12.80
N ASN A 376 10.52 23.42 -11.94
CA ASN A 376 10.63 23.55 -10.49
C ASN A 376 11.22 22.31 -9.80
N SER A 377 11.61 21.27 -10.55
CA SER A 377 12.17 20.03 -10.00
C SER A 377 13.69 19.96 -10.14
N ASP A 378 14.38 19.67 -9.03
CA ASP A 378 15.83 19.40 -9.05
C ASP A 378 16.20 17.99 -9.56
N MET A 379 15.19 17.17 -9.86
CA MET A 379 15.35 15.79 -10.33
C MET A 379 15.36 15.74 -11.86
N PRO A 380 16.33 15.05 -12.50
CA PRO A 380 16.30 14.81 -13.93
C PRO A 380 14.99 14.13 -14.35
N SER A 381 14.44 14.58 -15.47
CA SER A 381 13.22 14.02 -16.04
C SER A 381 13.48 13.26 -17.33
N TRP A 382 12.64 12.28 -17.57
CA TRP A 382 12.55 11.53 -18.81
C TRP A 382 11.07 11.45 -19.18
N ILE A 383 10.74 11.74 -20.42
CA ILE A 383 9.35 11.90 -20.87
C ILE A 383 9.11 10.98 -22.06
N TRP A 384 8.02 10.23 -22.00
CA TRP A 384 7.48 9.51 -23.14
C TRP A 384 6.12 10.08 -23.54
N ARG A 385 6.04 10.55 -24.79
CA ARG A 385 4.80 10.93 -25.46
C ARG A 385 4.23 9.68 -26.11
N ALA A 386 3.26 9.05 -25.46
CA ALA A 386 2.60 7.86 -25.96
C ALA A 386 1.87 8.20 -27.28
N GLY A 387 2.37 7.65 -28.38
CA GLY A 387 2.08 8.10 -29.74
C GLY A 387 3.35 8.13 -30.60
N GLU A 388 4.49 8.33 -29.93
CA GLU A 388 5.84 8.20 -30.47
C GLU A 388 6.51 6.91 -29.97
N GLU A 389 7.63 6.55 -30.60
CA GLU A 389 8.49 5.47 -30.11
C GLU A 389 8.98 5.80 -28.70
N MET A 390 8.91 4.81 -27.80
CA MET A 390 9.36 4.98 -26.42
C MET A 390 10.88 5.23 -26.41
N PRO A 391 11.37 6.35 -25.86
CA PRO A 391 12.79 6.63 -25.83
C PRO A 391 13.59 5.54 -25.08
N GLU A 392 14.90 5.48 -25.29
CA GLU A 392 15.73 4.58 -24.49
C GLU A 392 15.70 5.01 -23.01
N LEU A 393 15.54 4.03 -22.12
CA LEU A 393 15.58 4.28 -20.69
C LEU A 393 17.01 4.64 -20.25
N PRO A 394 17.19 5.60 -19.32
CA PRO A 394 18.50 5.92 -18.78
C PRO A 394 19.19 4.67 -18.23
N PRO A 395 20.47 4.39 -18.55
CA PRO A 395 21.13 3.16 -18.13
C PRO A 395 21.27 3.10 -16.60
N PRO A 396 21.10 1.91 -15.98
CA PRO A 396 21.30 1.75 -14.54
C PRO A 396 22.78 1.98 -14.19
N SER A 397 23.03 2.71 -13.12
CA SER A 397 24.39 3.02 -12.65
C SER A 397 24.94 1.96 -11.70
N LEU A 398 24.06 1.17 -11.08
CA LEU A 398 24.43 0.01 -10.26
C LEU A 398 24.53 -1.21 -11.18
N GLY A 399 25.76 -1.67 -11.42
CA GLY A 399 25.98 -2.99 -12.02
C GLY A 399 25.16 -4.06 -11.28
N GLN A 400 24.72 -5.08 -12.02
CA GLN A 400 24.07 -6.27 -11.47
C GLN A 400 24.97 -6.91 -10.40
N ALA A 401 24.91 -6.42 -9.16
CA ALA A 401 25.58 -7.04 -8.03
C ALA A 401 24.75 -8.26 -7.61
N THR A 402 24.75 -9.30 -8.43
CA THR A 402 24.65 -10.67 -7.95
C THR A 402 25.89 -10.93 -7.10
N LYS A 403 25.85 -10.54 -5.82
CA LYS A 403 26.78 -11.11 -4.84
C LYS A 403 26.41 -12.60 -4.75
N PRO A 404 27.34 -13.55 -4.93
CA PRO A 404 27.00 -14.96 -4.87
C PRO A 404 26.43 -15.23 -3.47
N LEU A 405 25.21 -15.77 -3.43
CA LEU A 405 24.66 -16.39 -2.24
C LEU A 405 25.63 -17.50 -1.84
N GLY A 406 26.46 -17.24 -0.83
CA GLY A 406 27.10 -18.29 -0.07
C GLY A 406 25.99 -19.17 0.47
N ARG A 407 25.92 -20.39 -0.06
CA ARG A 407 24.99 -21.43 0.35
C ARG A 407 25.24 -21.74 1.83
N PRO A 408 24.28 -21.56 2.76
CA PRO A 408 24.29 -22.35 3.97
C PRO A 408 23.80 -23.73 3.54
N ALA A 409 24.73 -24.66 3.37
CA ALA A 409 24.40 -26.07 3.43
C ALA A 409 24.00 -26.38 4.88
N ASP A 410 22.93 -27.16 5.02
CA ASP A 410 22.57 -27.99 6.16
C ASP A 410 22.20 -27.29 7.48
N ALA A 411 20.93 -26.91 7.61
CA ALA A 411 20.25 -26.81 8.92
C ALA A 411 18.71 -26.76 8.79
N LEU A 412 18.08 -27.66 8.03
CA LEU A 412 16.60 -27.78 8.02
C LEU A 412 16.03 -29.22 7.92
N ASP A 413 16.78 -30.25 8.31
CA ASP A 413 16.29 -31.65 8.28
C ASP A 413 16.25 -32.37 9.65
N GLU A 414 16.09 -31.66 10.77
CA GLU A 414 16.00 -32.31 12.10
C GLU A 414 14.80 -31.92 12.98
N VAL A 415 13.73 -31.36 12.42
CA VAL A 415 12.51 -31.03 13.23
C VAL A 415 11.26 -31.84 12.85
N TYR A 416 11.34 -32.77 11.88
CA TYR A 416 10.18 -33.62 11.51
C TYR A 416 10.48 -35.13 11.39
N ALA A 417 11.46 -35.66 12.12
CA ALA A 417 11.79 -37.10 12.11
C ALA A 417 11.79 -37.80 13.49
N SER A 418 11.14 -37.25 14.51
CA SER A 418 11.07 -37.88 15.86
C SER A 418 9.66 -38.29 16.33
N ALA A 419 8.65 -38.27 15.45
CA ALA A 419 7.27 -38.60 15.83
C ALA A 419 6.66 -39.83 15.12
N GLY A 420 7.48 -40.76 14.62
CA GLY A 420 6.91 -41.92 13.90
C GLY A 420 7.86 -43.06 13.62
N ALA A 421 8.39 -43.73 14.66
CA ALA A 421 8.78 -45.15 14.59
C ALA A 421 9.33 -45.65 15.94
N SER A 422 8.47 -46.21 16.79
CA SER A 422 8.78 -47.42 17.59
C SER A 422 7.57 -47.87 18.43
N SER A 423 6.40 -47.96 17.78
CA SER A 423 5.40 -48.97 18.13
C SER A 423 5.63 -50.16 17.19
N SER A 424 6.50 -51.08 17.59
CA SER A 424 6.49 -52.49 17.18
C SER A 424 7.74 -53.18 17.71
N LYS A 425 7.51 -54.19 18.56
CA LYS A 425 8.39 -55.29 19.00
C LYS A 425 8.38 -55.46 20.52
N GLN A 426 7.26 -55.94 21.03
CA GLN A 426 7.25 -56.86 22.17
C GLN A 426 6.26 -57.99 21.86
N GLU A 427 6.77 -59.05 21.23
CA GLU A 427 6.19 -60.38 21.35
C GLU A 427 7.28 -61.43 21.06
N THR A 428 7.31 -62.47 21.89
CA THR A 428 8.07 -63.73 21.83
C THR A 428 9.42 -63.86 22.57
N ALA A 429 9.30 -64.47 23.76
CA ALA A 429 10.05 -65.62 24.27
C ALA A 429 11.40 -65.44 25.00
N ARG A 430 11.35 -65.41 26.34
CA ARG A 430 11.62 -66.59 27.19
C ARG A 430 11.19 -66.37 28.63
#